data_AF-A0A425DDV4-F1
#
_entry.id   AF-A0A425DDV4-F1
#
_cell.length_a   1.000
_cell.length_b   1.000
_cell.length_c   1.000
_cell.angle_alpha   90.00
_cell.angle_beta   90.00
_cell.angle_gamma   90.00
#
_symmetry.space_group_name_H-M   'P 1'
#
loop_
_entity.id
_entity.type
_entity.pdbx_description
1 polymer ?
#
loop_
_entity_poly.entity_id
_entity_poly.type
_entity_poly.pdbx_seq_one_letter_code
_entity_poly.pdbx_strand_id
1 'polypeptide(L)'
;YGNSLHAVLVGIVVPEVDTVVKLVKSLGIPRLDIVELCQHGEVVAAMHKDIVRMCKAAGLHSFEMVKPIILHPKPFSVGKRLTPQV
;
A
#
# COMPACT_ATOMS: atom_id res chain seq x y z
N TYR A 1 16.44 9.03 16.01
CA TYR A 1 17.51 8.05 15.72
C TYR A 1 17.21 7.45 14.35
N GLY A 2 17.79 8.00 13.27
CA GLY A 2 17.57 7.54 11.90
C GLY A 2 18.74 6.67 11.47
N ASN A 3 18.49 5.38 11.23
CA ASN A 3 19.54 4.46 10.80
C ASN A 3 19.66 4.53 9.27
N SER A 4 20.69 5.24 8.78
CA SER A 4 20.92 5.61 7.38
C SER A 4 21.37 4.45 6.47
N LEU A 5 21.48 3.22 6.97
CA LEU A 5 22.09 2.09 6.25
C LEU A 5 21.13 0.98 5.80
N HIS A 6 19.82 1.22 5.85
CA HIS A 6 18.84 0.27 5.30
C HIS A 6 18.09 0.87 4.12
N ALA A 7 18.61 0.64 2.91
CA ALA A 7 17.83 0.80 1.70
C ALA A 7 16.69 -0.23 1.75
N VAL A 8 15.45 0.25 1.80
CA VAL A 8 14.25 -0.58 1.79
C VAL A 8 13.38 -0.16 0.62
N LEU A 9 12.82 -1.13 -0.09
CA LEU A 9 11.85 -0.85 -1.14
C LEU A 9 10.53 -0.43 -0.47
N VAL A 10 10.13 0.83 -0.67
CA VAL A 10 8.86 1.39 -0.19
C VAL A 10 7.87 1.47 -1.35
N GLY A 11 6.67 0.93 -1.17
CA GLY A 11 5.63 0.95 -2.19
C GLY A 11 4.54 1.97 -1.87
N ILE A 12 4.18 2.83 -2.83
CA ILE A 12 2.96 3.64 -2.75
C ILE A 12 1.89 2.92 -3.56
N VAL A 13 0.82 2.49 -2.89
CA VAL A 13 -0.29 1.77 -3.51
C VAL A 13 -1.48 2.71 -3.56
N VAL A 14 -2.09 2.87 -4.74
CA VAL A 14 -3.36 3.58 -4.88
C VAL A 14 -4.43 2.52 -5.10
N PRO A 15 -5.14 2.10 -4.05
CA PRO A 15 -6.12 1.04 -4.20
C PRO A 15 -7.42 1.57 -4.81
N GLU A 16 -8.04 0.77 -5.66
CA GLU A 16 -9.40 1.06 -6.13
C GLU A 16 -10.39 0.96 -4.97
N VAL A 17 -11.37 1.86 -4.95
CA VAL A 17 -12.37 1.96 -3.87
C VAL A 17 -13.09 0.62 -3.66
N ASP A 18 -13.48 -0.05 -4.74
CA ASP A 18 -14.19 -1.34 -4.65
C ASP A 18 -13.34 -2.45 -4.05
N THR A 19 -12.02 -2.44 -4.32
CA THR A 19 -11.07 -3.41 -3.76
C THR A 19 -10.91 -3.19 -2.26
N VAL A 20 -10.75 -1.94 -1.81
CA VAL A 20 -10.69 -1.62 -0.38
C VAL A 20 -12.00 -1.99 0.30
N VAL A 21 -13.15 -1.67 -0.30
CA VAL A 21 -14.47 -1.99 0.26
C VAL A 21 -14.69 -3.50 0.40
N LYS A 22 -14.22 -4.32 -0.55
CA LYS A 22 -14.27 -5.78 -0.43
C LYS A 22 -13.37 -6.28 0.69
N LEU A 23 -12.16 -5.73 0.79
CA LEU A 23 -11.19 -6.10 1.83
C LEU A 23 -11.73 -5.79 3.23
N VAL A 24 -12.25 -4.58 3.47
CA VAL A 24 -12.81 -4.21 4.79
C VAL A 24 -14.03 -5.03 5.16
N LYS A 25 -14.89 -5.38 4.19
CA LYS A 25 -16.00 -6.31 4.41
C LYS A 25 -15.50 -7.69 4.83
N SER A 26 -14.44 -8.19 4.21
CA SER A 26 -13.86 -9.49 4.58
C SER A 26 -13.19 -9.48 5.97
N LEU A 27 -12.74 -8.31 6.42
CA LEU A 27 -12.14 -8.09 7.74
C LEU A 27 -13.17 -7.74 8.82
N GLY A 28 -14.45 -7.53 8.46
CA GLY A 28 -15.49 -7.08 9.40
C GLY A 28 -15.34 -5.64 9.88
N ILE A 29 -14.54 -4.82 9.17
CA ILE A 29 -14.31 -3.41 9.50
C ILE A 29 -15.52 -2.58 9.02
N PRO A 30 -16.05 -1.66 9.83
CA PRO A 30 -17.14 -0.78 9.42
C PRO A 30 -16.76 0.05 8.18
N ARG A 31 -17.76 0.36 7.34
CA ARG A 31 -17.55 1.14 6.13
C ARG A 31 -17.24 2.59 6.49
N LEU A 32 -15.96 2.93 6.45
CA LEU A 32 -15.41 4.27 6.66
C LEU A 32 -15.09 4.95 5.33
N ASP A 33 -14.69 6.22 5.37
CA ASP A 33 -14.22 6.92 4.17
C ASP A 33 -12.91 6.31 3.65
N ILE A 34 -12.67 6.42 2.33
CA ILE A 34 -11.47 5.84 1.71
C ILE A 34 -10.18 6.42 2.31
N VAL A 35 -10.19 7.69 2.75
CA VAL A 35 -9.04 8.32 3.40
C VAL A 35 -8.72 7.65 4.73
N GLU A 36 -9.75 7.36 5.53
CA GLU A 36 -9.63 6.70 6.83
C GLU A 36 -9.19 5.24 6.65
N LEU A 37 -9.75 4.54 5.66
CA LEU A 37 -9.38 3.16 5.34
C LEU A 37 -7.94 3.05 4.84
N CYS A 38 -7.44 4.03 4.09
CA CYS A 38 -6.03 4.06 3.67
C CYS A 38 -5.06 4.28 4.83
N GLN A 39 -5.53 4.85 5.95
CA GLN A 39 -4.74 5.04 7.17
C GLN A 39 -4.94 3.93 8.20
N HIS A 40 -5.95 3.07 8.02
CA HIS A 40 -6.27 2.01 8.97
C HIS A 40 -5.22 0.91 8.94
N GLY A 41 -4.48 0.73 10.04
CA GLY A 41 -3.33 -0.17 10.12
C GLY A 41 -3.66 -1.63 9.73
N GLU A 42 -4.85 -2.11 10.06
CA GLU A 42 -5.30 -3.46 9.68
C GLU A 42 -5.53 -3.61 8.18
N VAL A 43 -6.05 -2.56 7.51
CA VAL A 43 -6.27 -2.56 6.06
C VAL A 43 -4.93 -2.52 5.33
N VAL A 44 -4.01 -1.67 5.80
CA VAL A 44 -2.64 -1.59 5.28
C VAL A 44 -1.92 -2.93 5.46
N ALA A 45 -2.03 -3.56 6.63
CA ALA A 45 -1.40 -4.84 6.91
C ALA A 45 -1.98 -5.99 6.07
N ALA A 46 -3.31 -6.05 5.91
CA ALA A 46 -3.96 -7.06 5.09
C ALA A 46 -3.55 -6.92 3.61
N MET A 47 -3.54 -5.70 3.08
CA MET A 47 -3.08 -5.43 1.72
C MET A 47 -1.60 -5.77 1.53
N HIS A 48 -0.75 -5.42 2.50
CA HIS A 48 0.68 -5.75 2.46
C HIS A 48 0.90 -7.26 2.45
N LYS A 49 0.14 -8.00 3.29
CA LYS A 49 0.20 -9.46 3.34
C LYS A 49 -0.19 -10.09 2.01
N ASP A 50 -1.20 -9.56 1.34
CA ASP A 50 -1.60 -10.04 0.00
C ASP A 50 -0.53 -9.76 -1.05
N ILE A 51 0.07 -8.57 -1.06
CA ILE A 51 1.21 -8.25 -1.94
C ILE A 51 2.37 -9.21 -1.70
N VAL A 52 2.76 -9.43 -0.43
CA VAL A 52 3.84 -10.36 -0.08
C VAL A 52 3.50 -11.79 -0.51
N ARG A 53 2.25 -12.21 -0.37
CA ARG A 53 1.79 -13.53 -0.82
C ARG A 53 1.94 -13.67 -2.34
N MET A 54 1.53 -12.65 -3.11
CA MET A 54 1.66 -12.66 -4.57
C MET A 54 3.14 -12.64 -4.99
N CYS A 55 3.98 -11.83 -4.33
CA CYS A 55 5.41 -11.80 -4.61
C CYS A 55 6.08 -13.15 -4.39
N LYS A 56 5.76 -13.83 -3.29
CA LYS A 56 6.25 -15.19 -2.99
C LYS A 56 5.78 -16.19 -4.05
N ALA A 57 4.52 -16.13 -4.47
CA ALA A 57 3.98 -17.00 -5.51
C ALA A 57 4.66 -16.77 -6.87
N ALA A 58 5.11 -15.53 -7.14
CA ALA A 58 5.87 -15.18 -8.34
C ALA A 58 7.37 -15.52 -8.24
N GLY A 59 7.85 -16.07 -7.11
CA GLY A 59 9.25 -16.42 -6.92
C GLY A 59 10.19 -15.24 -6.69
N LEU A 60 9.67 -14.08 -6.28
CA LEU A 60 10.49 -12.88 -6.01
C LEU A 60 11.36 -13.07 -4.76
N HIS A 61 12.59 -12.57 -4.83
CA HIS A 61 13.52 -12.64 -3.70
C HIS A 61 13.18 -11.60 -2.62
N SER A 62 13.70 -11.80 -1.41
CA SER A 62 13.40 -10.94 -0.26
C SER A 62 13.84 -9.48 -0.40
N PHE A 63 14.84 -9.22 -1.25
CA PHE A 63 15.28 -7.86 -1.57
C PHE A 63 14.41 -7.19 -2.65
N GLU A 64 13.60 -7.95 -3.39
CA GLU A 64 12.64 -7.45 -4.40
C GLU A 64 11.24 -7.25 -3.80
N MET A 65 11.00 -7.73 -2.58
CA MET A 65 9.74 -7.55 -1.86
C MET A 65 9.65 -6.16 -1.24
N VAL A 66 8.50 -5.50 -1.42
CA VAL A 66 8.19 -4.23 -0.75
C VAL A 66 8.13 -4.43 0.77
N LYS A 67 8.88 -3.61 1.52
CA LYS A 67 8.93 -3.70 2.99
C LYS A 67 7.76 -2.94 3.63
N PRO A 68 7.71 -1.60 3.63
CA PRO A 68 6.49 -0.89 3.98
C PRO A 68 5.71 -0.46 2.72
N ILE A 69 4.38 -0.57 2.79
CA ILE A 69 3.48 0.09 1.82
C ILE A 69 2.78 1.28 2.48
N ILE A 70 2.47 2.28 1.67
CA ILE A 70 1.58 3.38 2.05
C ILE A 70 0.41 3.37 1.06
N LEU A 71 -0.81 3.39 1.59
CA LEU A 71 -2.01 3.50 0.77
C LEU A 71 -2.31 4.98 0.52
N HIS A 72 -2.50 5.33 -0.74
CA HIS A 72 -2.87 6.68 -1.13
C HIS A 72 -4.31 6.70 -1.66
N PRO A 73 -5.23 7.46 -1.05
CA PRO A 73 -6.66 7.39 -1.36
C PRO A 73 -7.03 8.03 -2.71
N LYS A 74 -6.10 8.76 -3.33
CA LYS A 74 -6.38 9.52 -4.55
C LYS A 74 -5.67 8.90 -5.77
N PRO A 75 -6.41 8.55 -6.84
CA PRO A 75 -5.84 8.21 -8.13
C PRO A 75 -4.85 9.27 -8.62
N PHE A 76 -3.72 8.81 -9.17
CA PHE A 76 -2.83 9.70 -9.88
C PHE A 76 -3.56 10.25 -11.10
N SER A 77 -3.54 11.58 -11.25
CA SER A 77 -4.15 12.29 -12.37
C SER A 77 -3.06 12.97 -13.18
N VAL A 78 -3.23 13.08 -14.49
CA VAL A 78 -2.22 13.56 -15.45
C VAL A 78 -1.68 14.96 -15.10
N GLY A 79 -2.42 15.77 -14.33
CA GLY A 79 -2.01 17.09 -13.85
C GLY A 79 -1.18 17.11 -12.56
N LYS A 80 -1.04 16.00 -11.82
CA LYS A 80 -0.20 15.91 -10.61
C LYS A 80 1.08 15.15 -10.95
N ARG A 81 2.11 15.88 -11.37
CA ARG A 81 3.43 15.33 -11.67
C ARG A 81 4.11 14.81 -10.40
N LEU A 82 4.60 13.57 -10.43
CA LEU A 82 5.35 12.90 -9.36
C LEU A 82 6.87 13.19 -9.41
N THR A 83 7.31 14.09 -10.28
CA THR A 83 8.73 14.44 -10.44
C THR A 83 9.09 15.63 -9.54
N PRO A 84 10.19 15.58 -8.77
CA PRO A 84 10.71 16.78 -8.12
C PRO A 84 11.02 17.82 -9.20
N GLN A 85 10.60 19.07 -8.96
CA GLN A 85 11.02 20.19 -9.79
C GLN A 85 12.36 20.67 -9.25
N VAL A 86 13.36 20.63 -10.13
CA VAL A 86 14.68 21.28 -9.95
C VAL A 86 14.54 22.79 -9.95
#